data_AF-S4RBB7-F1
#
_entry.id   AF-S4RBB7-F1
#
_cell.length_a   1.000
_cell.length_b   1.000
_cell.length_c   1.000
_cell.angle_alpha   90.00
_cell.angle_beta   90.00
_cell.angle_gamma   90.00
#
_symmetry.space_group_name_H-M   'P 1'
#
loop_
_entity.id
_entity.type
_entity.pdbx_description
1 polymer ?
#
loop_
_entity_poly.entity_id
_entity_poly.type
_entity_poly.pdbx_seq_one_letter_code
_entity_poly.pdbx_strand_id
1 'polypeptide(L)'
;MPVDVLRQREQKWLEMLRYWDKWITKGYKKVKLRCRKGIPPSLRARAWEHLSGSKYIMEQMPGKFEELDKLPGDPKWLEVIQKDLHRQFPFHELFRAKGGQGQQDLFRVLKAYTVYRPEEGYCQGQAPVAAVLLMHMPAEEAFWCFVQICEKYLPGYYSAGLESLQLDGEILFALLRKVSLIGYRHLKWHSVDPVLYMTEWFMCVFSRTLPWDSVLRVWDMFFCEGVKTMFRVGLVLLRHALGNSERVRMCPGLYETMEQLKNIPHEQLHEEYLVRAILELDISEMDIEKEHAVQLQRWIESRGEPSHSSTHRLHGARAIRQEKSSTYKRLTFKHPPPVALAPNTWGARVPKFHVRQKELDRQRAKELEQEQVREKEMAKKTPKGKEVEGTKQKGKEKEE
;
A
#
# COMPACT_ATOMS: atom_id res chain seq x y z
N MET A 1 19.43 7.52 -21.99
CA MET A 1 20.75 7.64 -21.32
C MET A 1 21.81 6.98 -22.20
N PRO A 2 22.98 7.61 -22.46
CA PRO A 2 24.04 6.99 -23.27
C PRO A 2 24.56 5.69 -22.66
N VAL A 3 24.91 4.72 -23.51
CA VAL A 3 25.34 3.37 -23.08
C VAL A 3 26.57 3.41 -22.17
N ASP A 4 27.55 4.27 -22.47
CA ASP A 4 28.76 4.40 -21.64
C ASP A 4 28.45 4.91 -20.24
N VAL A 5 27.47 5.82 -20.11
CA VAL A 5 27.02 6.32 -18.82
C VAL A 5 26.33 5.22 -18.03
N LEU A 6 25.51 4.38 -18.69
CA LEU A 6 24.89 3.21 -18.07
C LEU A 6 25.95 2.23 -17.57
N ARG A 7 26.92 1.86 -18.41
CA ARG A 7 28.01 0.93 -18.05
C ARG A 7 28.84 1.44 -16.87
N GLN A 8 29.16 2.74 -16.85
CA GLN A 8 29.86 3.34 -15.70
C GLN A 8 29.03 3.28 -14.41
N ARG A 9 27.70 3.45 -14.50
CA ARG A 9 26.81 3.30 -13.34
C ARG A 9 26.75 1.84 -12.87
N GLU A 10 26.70 0.89 -13.79
CA GLU A 10 26.73 -0.55 -13.48
C GLU A 10 28.01 -0.94 -12.75
N GLN A 11 29.18 -0.55 -13.25
CA GLN A 11 30.47 -0.83 -12.59
C GLN A 11 30.51 -0.28 -11.16
N LYS A 12 30.02 0.96 -10.97
CA LYS A 12 29.90 1.60 -9.65
C LYS A 12 28.98 0.82 -8.71
N TRP A 13 27.89 0.26 -9.22
CA TRP A 13 26.95 -0.56 -8.43
C TRP A 13 27.52 -1.95 -8.12
N LEU A 14 28.17 -2.61 -9.08
CA LEU A 14 28.86 -3.89 -8.86
C LEU A 14 29.92 -3.77 -7.76
N GLU A 15 30.72 -2.69 -7.77
CA GLU A 15 31.68 -2.40 -6.71
C GLU A 15 31.01 -2.22 -5.34
N MET A 16 29.85 -1.55 -5.28
CA MET A 16 29.09 -1.43 -4.03
C MET A 16 28.55 -2.76 -3.54
N LEU A 17 27.96 -3.56 -4.43
CA LEU A 17 27.36 -4.85 -4.07
C LEU A 17 28.43 -5.84 -3.61
N ARG A 18 29.64 -5.81 -4.20
CA ARG A 18 30.77 -6.65 -3.77
C ARG A 18 31.21 -6.34 -2.34
N TYR A 19 31.13 -5.08 -1.92
CA TYR A 19 31.52 -4.62 -0.58
C TYR A 19 30.34 -4.03 0.19
N TRP A 20 29.17 -4.68 0.10
CA TRP A 20 27.90 -4.11 0.56
C TRP A 20 27.94 -3.65 2.01
N ASP A 21 28.49 -4.47 2.91
CA ASP A 21 28.54 -4.18 4.34
C ASP A 21 29.32 -2.90 4.67
N LYS A 22 30.43 -2.65 3.94
CA LYS A 22 31.19 -1.39 4.06
C LYS A 22 30.35 -0.20 3.57
N TRP A 23 29.68 -0.37 2.44
CA TRP A 23 28.92 0.69 1.79
C TRP A 23 27.65 1.06 2.56
N ILE A 24 26.91 0.10 3.10
CA ILE A 24 25.70 0.39 3.86
C ILE A 24 26.01 1.00 5.24
N THR A 25 27.15 0.67 5.85
CA THR A 25 27.54 1.19 7.17
C THR A 25 28.26 2.53 7.09
N LYS A 26 29.32 2.63 6.29
CA LYS A 26 30.19 3.82 6.21
C LYS A 26 29.89 4.68 4.98
N GLY A 27 29.39 4.08 3.90
CA GLY A 27 29.15 4.73 2.61
C GLY A 27 27.68 5.12 2.34
N TYR A 28 26.79 5.09 3.33
CA TYR A 28 25.34 5.17 3.13
C TYR A 28 24.90 6.42 2.34
N LYS A 29 25.53 7.58 2.58
CA LYS A 29 25.22 8.81 1.83
C LYS A 29 25.40 8.62 0.31
N LYS A 30 26.41 7.85 -0.10
CA LYS A 30 26.70 7.58 -1.51
C LYS A 30 25.78 6.50 -2.09
N VAL A 31 25.41 5.48 -1.30
CA VAL A 31 24.36 4.52 -1.67
C VAL A 31 23.06 5.26 -1.94
N LYS A 32 22.62 6.09 -0.97
CA LYS A 32 21.43 6.94 -1.08
C LYS A 32 21.43 7.81 -2.33
N LEU A 33 22.54 8.51 -2.59
CA LEU A 33 22.69 9.34 -3.79
C LEU A 33 22.55 8.52 -5.08
N ARG A 34 23.08 7.28 -5.11
CA ARG A 34 22.99 6.41 -6.28
C ARG A 34 21.59 5.86 -6.48
N CYS A 35 20.86 5.50 -5.43
CA CYS A 35 19.44 5.14 -5.51
C CYS A 35 18.59 6.29 -6.06
N ARG A 36 18.85 7.52 -5.61
CA ARG A 36 18.21 8.75 -6.11
C ARG A 36 18.58 9.11 -7.56
N LYS A 37 19.67 8.56 -8.11
CA LYS A 37 20.07 8.76 -9.52
C LYS A 37 19.54 7.69 -10.49
N GLY A 38 19.14 6.52 -10.01
CA GLY A 38 18.81 5.37 -10.86
C GLY A 38 19.67 4.18 -10.55
N ILE A 39 19.05 3.07 -10.15
CA ILE A 39 19.70 1.76 -10.17
C ILE A 39 19.66 1.25 -11.62
N PRO A 40 20.80 0.81 -12.20
CA PRO A 40 20.80 0.18 -13.52
C PRO A 40 19.81 -1.00 -13.58
N PRO A 41 19.02 -1.15 -14.66
CA PRO A 41 18.02 -2.21 -14.76
C PRO A 41 18.60 -3.61 -14.51
N SER A 42 19.78 -3.90 -15.05
CA SER A 42 20.53 -5.16 -14.90
C SER A 42 20.91 -5.51 -13.46
N LEU A 43 20.87 -4.54 -12.55
CA LEU A 43 21.31 -4.70 -11.15
C LEU A 43 20.18 -4.48 -10.14
N ARG A 44 18.95 -4.19 -10.59
CA ARG A 44 17.82 -3.90 -9.67
C ARG A 44 17.52 -5.05 -8.74
N ALA A 45 17.39 -6.27 -9.26
CA ALA A 45 17.13 -7.46 -8.45
C ALA A 45 18.08 -7.53 -7.26
N ARG A 46 19.39 -7.62 -7.55
CA ARG A 46 20.46 -7.70 -6.55
C ARG A 46 20.46 -6.50 -5.62
N ALA A 47 20.31 -5.29 -6.15
CA ALA A 47 20.35 -4.08 -5.32
C ALA A 47 19.16 -4.01 -4.36
N TRP A 48 17.95 -4.33 -4.82
CA TRP A 48 16.75 -4.36 -3.99
C TRP A 48 16.85 -5.42 -2.90
N GLU A 49 17.37 -6.61 -3.20
CA GLU A 49 17.58 -7.63 -2.16
C GLU A 49 18.56 -7.19 -1.07
N HIS A 50 19.63 -6.49 -1.47
CA HIS A 50 20.63 -5.96 -0.55
C HIS A 50 20.08 -4.78 0.28
N LEU A 51 19.27 -3.90 -0.34
CA LEU A 51 18.65 -2.73 0.31
C LEU A 51 17.55 -3.14 1.28
N SER A 52 16.66 -4.05 0.87
CA SER A 52 15.59 -4.61 1.71
C SER A 52 16.14 -5.54 2.79
N GLY A 53 17.34 -6.07 2.58
CA GLY A 53 17.92 -7.06 3.45
C GLY A 53 17.32 -8.45 3.29
N SER A 54 16.48 -8.68 2.27
CA SER A 54 15.88 -9.97 1.95
C SER A 54 16.93 -11.03 1.64
N LYS A 55 18.01 -10.68 0.95
CA LYS A 55 19.11 -11.60 0.62
C LYS A 55 19.64 -12.34 1.85
N TYR A 56 19.87 -11.59 2.92
CA TYR A 56 20.36 -12.16 4.17
C TYR A 56 19.35 -13.14 4.78
N ILE A 57 18.07 -12.82 4.73
CA ILE A 57 17.01 -13.64 5.33
C ILE A 57 16.85 -14.95 4.54
N MET A 58 16.87 -14.84 3.21
CA MET A 58 16.89 -15.97 2.29
C MET A 58 18.09 -16.89 2.57
N GLU A 59 19.30 -16.33 2.71
CA GLU A 59 20.52 -17.09 3.06
C GLU A 59 20.44 -17.76 4.45
N GLN A 60 19.65 -17.24 5.39
CA GLN A 60 19.43 -17.86 6.70
C GLN A 60 18.32 -18.92 6.70
N MET A 61 17.44 -18.94 5.70
CA MET A 61 16.31 -19.87 5.60
C MET A 61 16.29 -20.56 4.23
N PRO A 62 17.35 -21.30 3.87
CA PRO A 62 17.44 -21.96 2.58
C PRO A 62 16.30 -22.98 2.39
N GLY A 63 15.64 -22.95 1.23
CA GLY A 63 14.57 -23.89 0.87
C GLY A 63 13.22 -23.60 1.53
N LYS A 64 13.11 -22.52 2.32
CA LYS A 64 11.89 -22.21 3.07
C LYS A 64 10.76 -21.74 2.15
N PHE A 65 11.06 -21.06 1.06
CA PHE A 65 10.03 -20.68 0.08
C PHE A 65 9.41 -21.93 -0.56
N GLU A 66 10.22 -22.90 -0.99
CA GLU A 66 9.76 -24.16 -1.57
C GLU A 66 8.95 -24.99 -0.56
N GLU A 67 9.32 -24.95 0.72
CA GLU A 67 8.56 -25.56 1.80
C GLU A 67 7.15 -24.94 1.89
N LEU A 68 7.08 -23.60 1.99
CA LEU A 68 5.81 -22.86 2.11
C LEU A 68 4.92 -23.02 0.88
N ASP A 69 5.50 -23.03 -0.32
CA ASP A 69 4.80 -23.21 -1.58
C ASP A 69 4.16 -24.61 -1.68
N LYS A 70 4.77 -25.64 -1.08
CA LYS A 70 4.20 -26.99 -1.03
C LYS A 70 3.09 -27.16 0.00
N LEU A 71 3.08 -26.36 1.07
CA LEU A 71 2.06 -26.42 2.10
C LEU A 71 0.68 -26.01 1.54
N PRO A 72 -0.43 -26.58 2.05
CA PRO A 72 -1.77 -26.11 1.70
C PRO A 72 -1.98 -24.69 2.22
N GLY A 73 -2.57 -23.82 1.40
CA GLY A 73 -3.04 -22.50 1.85
C GLY A 73 -4.50 -22.55 2.29
N ASP A 74 -4.95 -21.54 3.03
CA ASP A 74 -6.36 -21.37 3.37
C ASP A 74 -7.20 -21.16 2.09
N PRO A 75 -8.20 -22.01 1.79
CA PRO A 75 -9.04 -21.90 0.59
C PRO A 75 -9.63 -20.50 0.37
N LYS A 76 -9.96 -19.79 1.46
CA LYS A 76 -10.45 -18.41 1.41
C LYS A 76 -9.46 -17.50 0.67
N TRP A 77 -8.18 -17.57 1.03
CA TRP A 77 -7.17 -16.72 0.41
C TRP A 77 -6.81 -17.17 -0.99
N LEU A 78 -6.74 -18.49 -1.22
CA LEU A 78 -6.45 -19.04 -2.55
C LEU A 78 -7.48 -18.57 -3.59
N GLU A 79 -8.77 -18.57 -3.25
CA GLU A 79 -9.83 -18.12 -4.14
C GLU A 79 -9.70 -16.63 -4.49
N VAL A 80 -9.42 -15.78 -3.49
CA VAL A 80 -9.25 -14.33 -3.70
C VAL A 80 -8.01 -14.05 -4.54
N ILE A 81 -6.87 -14.69 -4.24
CA ILE A 81 -5.63 -14.55 -5.01
C ILE A 81 -5.89 -14.96 -6.46
N GLN A 82 -6.51 -16.11 -6.71
CA GLN A 82 -6.80 -16.62 -8.06
C GLN A 82 -7.64 -15.64 -8.88
N LYS A 83 -8.64 -15.01 -8.25
CA LYS A 83 -9.47 -13.97 -8.87
C LYS A 83 -8.70 -12.68 -9.14
N ASP A 84 -7.62 -12.40 -8.43
CA ASP A 84 -6.87 -11.16 -8.59
C ASP A 84 -5.75 -11.25 -9.64
N LEU A 85 -5.21 -12.44 -9.91
CA LEU A 85 -4.07 -12.64 -10.81
C LEU A 85 -4.26 -11.98 -12.19
N HIS A 86 -5.43 -12.16 -12.79
CA HIS A 86 -5.70 -11.70 -14.16
C HIS A 86 -5.77 -10.17 -14.31
N ARG A 87 -5.94 -9.44 -13.20
CA ARG A 87 -6.00 -7.98 -13.21
C ARG A 87 -4.63 -7.34 -12.98
N GLN A 88 -3.59 -8.13 -12.68
CA GLN A 88 -2.26 -7.62 -12.39
C GLN A 88 -1.44 -7.51 -13.67
N PHE A 89 -1.21 -6.27 -14.11
CA PHE A 89 -0.43 -5.95 -15.31
C PHE A 89 -0.82 -6.81 -16.53
N PRO A 90 -2.12 -6.82 -16.93
CA PRO A 90 -2.66 -7.78 -17.91
C PRO A 90 -2.03 -7.68 -19.30
N PHE A 91 -1.38 -6.55 -19.62
CA PHE A 91 -0.70 -6.32 -20.88
C PHE A 91 0.81 -6.61 -20.84
N HIS A 92 1.36 -6.89 -19.66
CA HIS A 92 2.78 -7.21 -19.50
C HIS A 92 3.06 -8.64 -19.96
N GLU A 93 4.16 -8.85 -20.70
CA GLU A 93 4.51 -10.12 -21.32
C GLU A 93 4.55 -11.28 -20.32
N LEU A 94 5.05 -11.03 -19.11
CA LEU A 94 5.09 -12.02 -18.02
C LEU A 94 3.70 -12.49 -17.55
N PHE A 95 2.69 -11.61 -17.57
CA PHE A 95 1.38 -11.85 -16.92
C PHE A 95 0.20 -11.98 -17.90
N ARG A 96 0.39 -11.64 -19.18
CA ARG A 96 -0.67 -11.63 -20.20
C ARG A 96 -1.28 -13.01 -20.47
N ALA A 97 -0.50 -14.09 -20.31
CA ALA A 97 -0.97 -15.44 -20.55
C ALA A 97 -1.74 -15.96 -19.32
N LYS A 98 -3.05 -16.20 -19.49
CA LYS A 98 -3.88 -16.78 -18.42
C LYS A 98 -3.36 -18.16 -18.04
N GLY A 99 -3.01 -18.34 -16.77
CA GLY A 99 -2.39 -19.57 -16.28
C GLY A 99 -0.94 -19.78 -16.77
N GLY A 100 -0.32 -18.79 -17.40
CA GLY A 100 1.09 -18.84 -17.78
C GLY A 100 2.03 -18.73 -16.58
N GLN A 101 3.33 -18.94 -16.81
CA GLN A 101 4.35 -19.01 -15.76
C GLN A 101 4.33 -17.81 -14.81
N GLY A 102 4.23 -16.57 -15.31
CA GLY A 102 4.21 -15.40 -14.44
C GLY A 102 3.00 -15.33 -13.51
N GLN A 103 1.81 -15.75 -13.97
CA GLN A 103 0.63 -15.85 -13.09
C GLN A 103 0.79 -16.97 -12.05
N GLN A 104 1.42 -18.08 -12.43
CA GLN A 104 1.73 -19.18 -11.51
C GLN A 104 2.72 -18.72 -10.43
N ASP A 105 3.82 -18.07 -10.81
CA ASP A 105 4.80 -17.55 -9.85
C ASP A 105 4.20 -16.47 -8.95
N LEU A 106 3.33 -15.60 -9.47
CA LEU A 106 2.59 -14.63 -8.68
C LEU A 106 1.68 -15.32 -7.65
N PHE A 107 0.97 -16.37 -8.06
CA PHE A 107 0.17 -17.18 -7.14
C PHE A 107 1.03 -17.82 -6.06
N ARG A 108 2.16 -18.44 -6.43
CA ARG A 108 3.09 -19.10 -5.50
C ARG A 108 3.62 -18.13 -4.44
N VAL A 109 4.08 -16.94 -4.85
CA VAL A 109 4.57 -15.90 -3.94
C VAL A 109 3.49 -15.45 -2.96
N LEU A 110 2.31 -15.11 -3.47
CA LEU A 110 1.20 -14.61 -2.63
C LEU A 110 0.67 -15.70 -1.70
N LYS A 111 0.47 -16.93 -2.20
CA LYS A 111 0.08 -18.08 -1.40
C LYS A 111 1.10 -18.33 -0.28
N ALA A 112 2.38 -18.44 -0.62
CA ALA A 112 3.43 -18.71 0.36
C ALA A 112 3.45 -17.63 1.45
N TYR A 113 3.19 -16.37 1.10
CA TYR A 113 3.06 -15.30 2.09
C TYR A 113 1.89 -15.54 3.06
N THR A 114 0.71 -15.92 2.57
CA THR A 114 -0.43 -16.21 3.46
C THR A 114 -0.19 -17.40 4.38
N VAL A 115 0.67 -18.35 3.98
CA VAL A 115 1.09 -19.47 4.83
C VAL A 115 2.14 -19.02 5.85
N TYR A 116 3.03 -18.11 5.44
CA TYR A 116 4.08 -17.54 6.30
C TYR A 116 3.54 -16.57 7.37
N ARG A 117 2.49 -15.82 7.03
CA ARG A 117 1.79 -14.83 7.87
C ARG A 117 0.27 -15.04 7.82
N PRO A 118 -0.24 -16.14 8.41
CA PRO A 118 -1.67 -16.46 8.39
C PRO A 118 -2.54 -15.39 9.08
N GLU A 119 -1.99 -14.67 10.05
CA GLU A 119 -2.64 -13.58 10.76
C GLU A 119 -2.90 -12.34 9.89
N GLU A 120 -2.05 -12.06 8.90
CA GLU A 120 -2.27 -10.97 7.94
C GLU A 120 -3.13 -11.44 6.75
N GLY A 121 -2.88 -12.66 6.27
CA GLY A 121 -3.60 -13.23 5.13
C GLY A 121 -3.31 -12.50 3.81
N TYR A 122 -4.34 -12.34 2.97
CA TYR A 122 -4.23 -11.68 1.67
C TYR A 122 -5.15 -10.45 1.55
N CYS A 123 -4.56 -9.36 1.09
CA CYS A 123 -5.23 -8.11 0.71
C CYS A 123 -4.90 -7.77 -0.75
N GLN A 124 -5.89 -7.27 -1.51
CA GLN A 124 -5.76 -7.03 -2.96
C GLN A 124 -4.61 -6.09 -3.33
N GLY A 125 -4.19 -5.20 -2.42
CA GLY A 125 -3.04 -4.32 -2.61
C GLY A 125 -1.70 -5.04 -2.73
N GLN A 126 -1.60 -6.31 -2.30
CA GLN A 126 -0.37 -7.09 -2.29
C GLN A 126 0.04 -7.60 -3.68
N ALA A 127 -0.92 -7.99 -4.51
CA ALA A 127 -0.61 -8.61 -5.81
C ALA A 127 0.16 -7.68 -6.77
N PRO A 128 -0.16 -6.37 -6.89
CA PRO A 128 0.66 -5.44 -7.65
C PRO A 128 2.12 -5.38 -7.15
N VAL A 129 2.32 -5.38 -5.83
CA VAL A 129 3.65 -5.31 -5.21
C VAL A 129 4.47 -6.58 -5.53
N ALA A 130 3.87 -7.76 -5.36
CA ALA A 130 4.52 -9.02 -5.71
C ALA A 130 4.81 -9.13 -7.22
N ALA A 131 3.90 -8.65 -8.07
CA ALA A 131 4.10 -8.66 -9.52
C ALA A 131 5.28 -7.77 -9.96
N VAL A 132 5.43 -6.57 -9.39
CA VAL A 132 6.61 -5.69 -9.67
C VAL A 132 7.93 -6.38 -9.32
N LEU A 133 7.95 -7.14 -8.22
CA LEU A 133 9.14 -7.91 -7.83
C LEU A 133 9.44 -9.02 -8.84
N LEU A 134 8.43 -9.81 -9.23
CA LEU A 134 8.57 -10.88 -10.21
C LEU A 134 8.99 -10.42 -11.61
N MET A 135 8.73 -9.17 -11.98
CA MET A 135 9.27 -8.59 -13.22
C MET A 135 10.80 -8.42 -13.20
N HIS A 136 11.43 -8.49 -12.02
CA HIS A 136 12.85 -8.22 -11.86
C HIS A 136 13.65 -9.41 -11.31
N MET A 137 13.01 -10.32 -10.59
CA MET A 137 13.70 -11.42 -9.90
C MET A 137 12.84 -12.70 -9.89
N PRO A 138 13.46 -13.88 -9.71
CA PRO A 138 12.73 -15.14 -9.58
C PRO A 138 11.85 -15.18 -8.32
N ALA A 139 11.01 -16.22 -8.23
CA ALA A 139 9.94 -16.30 -7.24
C ALA A 139 10.44 -16.32 -5.78
N GLU A 140 11.55 -16.98 -5.48
CA GLU A 140 12.09 -17.05 -4.12
C GLU A 140 12.61 -15.67 -3.66
N GLU A 141 13.42 -15.00 -4.48
CA GLU A 141 13.93 -13.66 -4.20
C GLU A 141 12.78 -12.63 -4.09
N ALA A 142 11.78 -12.76 -4.96
CA ALA A 142 10.58 -11.92 -4.95
C ALA A 142 9.79 -12.13 -3.65
N PHE A 143 9.62 -13.38 -3.22
CA PHE A 143 8.97 -13.72 -1.95
C PHE A 143 9.67 -13.06 -0.77
N TRP A 144 11.00 -13.15 -0.66
CA TRP A 144 11.70 -12.56 0.47
C TRP A 144 11.73 -11.03 0.44
N CYS A 145 11.83 -10.42 -0.75
CA CYS A 145 11.65 -8.97 -0.87
C CYS A 145 10.24 -8.54 -0.46
N PHE A 146 9.22 -9.31 -0.87
CA PHE A 146 7.82 -9.05 -0.54
C PHE A 146 7.56 -9.15 0.97
N VAL A 147 8.08 -10.20 1.63
CA VAL A 147 8.06 -10.34 3.09
C VAL A 147 8.67 -9.12 3.78
N GLN A 148 9.84 -8.64 3.31
CA GLN A 148 10.44 -7.44 3.87
C GLN A 148 9.55 -6.21 3.70
N ILE A 149 8.93 -6.01 2.54
CA ILE A 149 8.02 -4.88 2.31
C ILE A 149 6.87 -4.92 3.32
N CYS A 150 6.20 -6.06 3.48
CA CYS A 150 5.05 -6.16 4.38
C CYS A 150 5.44 -6.01 5.85
N GLU A 151 6.51 -6.67 6.31
CA GLU A 151 6.83 -6.69 7.75
C GLU A 151 7.64 -5.48 8.23
N LYS A 152 8.55 -4.98 7.40
CA LYS A 152 9.54 -3.97 7.83
C LYS A 152 9.20 -2.58 7.33
N TYR A 153 8.72 -2.47 6.09
CA TYR A 153 8.41 -1.18 5.50
C TYR A 153 6.96 -0.76 5.77
N LEU A 154 6.01 -1.70 5.63
CA LEU A 154 4.57 -1.43 5.68
C LEU A 154 3.83 -2.30 6.72
N PRO A 155 4.32 -2.41 7.97
CA PRO A 155 3.67 -3.25 8.98
C PRO A 155 2.22 -2.80 9.19
N GLY A 156 1.30 -3.76 9.18
CA GLY A 156 -0.13 -3.53 9.42
C GLY A 156 -0.90 -2.87 8.28
N TYR A 157 -0.29 -2.63 7.11
CA TYR A 157 -0.98 -2.05 5.95
C TYR A 157 -2.04 -2.99 5.36
N TYR A 158 -1.75 -4.28 5.34
CA TYR A 158 -2.58 -5.29 4.69
C TYR A 158 -3.55 -5.97 5.65
N SER A 159 -3.50 -5.60 6.94
CA SER A 159 -4.37 -6.14 7.98
C SER A 159 -5.81 -5.68 7.83
N ALA A 160 -6.73 -6.44 8.46
CA ALA A 160 -8.14 -6.08 8.50
C ALA A 160 -8.35 -4.66 9.05
N GLY A 161 -9.27 -3.91 8.45
CA GLY A 161 -9.59 -2.54 8.85
C GLY A 161 -8.62 -1.47 8.37
N LEU A 162 -7.45 -1.83 7.81
CA LEU A 162 -6.50 -0.87 7.21
C LEU A 162 -6.07 0.27 8.16
N GLU A 163 -5.99 0.02 9.47
CA GLU A 163 -5.76 1.06 10.47
C GLU A 163 -4.43 1.80 10.26
N SER A 164 -3.36 1.06 9.93
CA SER A 164 -2.05 1.67 9.66
C SER A 164 -2.06 2.56 8.42
N LEU A 165 -2.85 2.19 7.41
CA LEU A 165 -3.02 2.99 6.19
C LEU A 165 -3.86 4.25 6.47
N GLN A 166 -4.94 4.12 7.25
CA GLN A 166 -5.78 5.24 7.66
C GLN A 166 -4.96 6.27 8.47
N LEU A 167 -4.15 5.80 9.44
CA LEU A 167 -3.26 6.64 10.22
C LEU A 167 -2.25 7.38 9.32
N ASP A 168 -1.64 6.68 8.38
CA ASP A 168 -0.74 7.32 7.41
C ASP A 168 -1.45 8.30 6.48
N GLY A 169 -2.76 8.15 6.27
CA GLY A 169 -3.57 9.14 5.58
C GLY A 169 -3.79 10.42 6.34
N GLU A 170 -4.03 10.33 7.64
CA GLU A 170 -4.09 11.52 8.50
C GLU A 170 -2.73 12.25 8.52
N ILE A 171 -1.63 11.49 8.56
CA ILE A 171 -0.27 12.05 8.49
C ILE A 171 -0.04 12.75 7.15
N LEU A 172 -0.39 12.10 6.03
CA LEU A 172 -0.24 12.66 4.68
C LEU A 172 -1.03 13.98 4.55
N PHE A 173 -2.28 13.97 5.03
CA PHE A 173 -3.15 15.13 5.00
C PHE A 173 -2.63 16.27 5.88
N ALA A 174 -2.12 15.98 7.08
CA ALA A 174 -1.53 16.99 7.96
C ALA A 174 -0.25 17.60 7.36
N LEU A 175 0.62 16.78 6.76
CA LEU A 175 1.84 17.24 6.08
C LEU A 175 1.54 18.07 4.83
N LEU A 176 0.41 17.84 4.16
CA LEU A 176 -0.03 18.65 3.02
C LEU A 176 -0.13 20.12 3.37
N ARG A 177 -0.49 20.46 4.61
CA ARG A 177 -0.55 21.86 5.08
C ARG A 177 0.78 22.60 4.92
N LYS A 178 1.92 21.92 5.09
CA LYS A 178 3.27 22.48 4.89
C LYS A 178 3.61 22.64 3.40
N VAL A 179 3.12 21.73 2.56
CA VAL A 179 3.48 21.63 1.13
C VAL A 179 2.57 22.48 0.22
N SER A 180 1.27 22.49 0.51
CA SER A 180 0.23 23.23 -0.20
C SER A 180 -0.92 23.56 0.75
N LEU A 181 -0.88 24.77 1.31
CA LEU A 181 -1.96 25.26 2.17
C LEU A 181 -3.30 25.35 1.42
N ILE A 182 -3.25 25.68 0.13
CA ILE A 182 -4.44 25.76 -0.74
C ILE A 182 -5.08 24.38 -0.88
N GLY A 183 -4.30 23.35 -1.25
CA GLY A 183 -4.79 21.99 -1.39
C GLY A 183 -5.29 21.40 -0.07
N TYR A 184 -4.59 21.66 1.03
CA TYR A 184 -5.05 21.27 2.37
C TYR A 184 -6.41 21.88 2.72
N ARG A 185 -6.58 23.19 2.51
CA ARG A 185 -7.86 23.88 2.78
C ARG A 185 -8.98 23.34 1.90
N HIS A 186 -8.68 23.08 0.63
CA HIS A 186 -9.65 22.53 -0.34
C HIS A 186 -10.17 21.16 0.10
N LEU A 187 -9.26 20.22 0.37
CA LEU A 187 -9.63 18.88 0.83
C LEU A 187 -10.38 18.92 2.15
N LYS A 188 -9.97 19.81 3.08
CA LYS A 188 -10.68 20.02 4.35
C LYS A 188 -12.10 20.54 4.13
N TRP A 189 -12.26 21.53 3.26
CA TRP A 189 -13.55 22.17 2.99
C TRP A 189 -14.56 21.19 2.40
N HIS A 190 -14.10 20.34 1.46
CA HIS A 190 -14.93 19.31 0.83
C HIS A 190 -14.99 17.99 1.61
N SER A 191 -14.39 17.93 2.81
CA SER A 191 -14.33 16.72 3.65
C SER A 191 -13.84 15.49 2.90
N VAL A 192 -12.80 15.65 2.06
CA VAL A 192 -12.22 14.56 1.28
C VAL A 192 -11.33 13.72 2.18
N ASP A 193 -11.82 12.54 2.57
CA ASP A 193 -11.08 11.60 3.39
C ASP A 193 -9.84 11.06 2.62
N PRO A 194 -8.65 11.05 3.25
CA PRO A 194 -7.43 10.52 2.65
C PRO A 194 -7.56 9.14 2.03
N VAL A 195 -8.31 8.24 2.68
CA VAL A 195 -8.52 6.85 2.23
C VAL A 195 -9.08 6.79 0.81
N LEU A 196 -9.86 7.79 0.38
CA LEU A 196 -10.50 7.80 -0.94
C LEU A 196 -9.52 7.92 -2.10
N TYR A 197 -8.37 8.58 -1.92
CA TYR A 197 -7.39 8.80 -3.00
C TYR A 197 -6.08 8.06 -2.79
N MET A 198 -5.62 7.91 -1.55
CA MET A 198 -4.27 7.38 -1.30
C MET A 198 -4.20 5.87 -1.17
N THR A 199 -5.33 5.19 -0.97
CA THR A 199 -5.34 3.74 -0.67
C THR A 199 -4.57 2.97 -1.72
N GLU A 200 -4.86 3.21 -3.00
CA GLU A 200 -4.12 2.58 -4.09
C GLU A 200 -2.65 3.01 -4.13
N TRP A 201 -2.38 4.30 -3.96
CA TRP A 201 -1.02 4.87 -3.99
C TRP A 201 -0.10 4.18 -2.99
N PHE A 202 -0.57 4.00 -1.76
CA PHE A 202 0.25 3.51 -0.66
C PHE A 202 0.27 1.98 -0.62
N MET A 203 -0.90 1.33 -0.75
CA MET A 203 -1.01 -0.14 -0.73
C MET A 203 -0.26 -0.79 -1.89
N CYS A 204 -0.23 -0.15 -3.06
CA CYS A 204 0.43 -0.69 -4.24
C CYS A 204 1.82 -0.08 -4.45
N VAL A 205 2.33 0.73 -3.51
CA VAL A 205 3.60 1.47 -3.63
C VAL A 205 3.70 2.16 -5.00
N PHE A 206 2.62 2.84 -5.38
CA PHE A 206 2.42 3.60 -6.62
C PHE A 206 2.50 2.81 -7.93
N SER A 207 2.64 1.49 -7.88
CA SER A 207 2.83 0.63 -9.06
C SER A 207 1.65 0.63 -10.05
N ARG A 208 0.44 0.99 -9.59
CA ARG A 208 -0.76 1.13 -10.42
C ARG A 208 -1.06 2.57 -10.87
N THR A 209 -0.34 3.54 -10.30
CA THR A 209 -0.65 4.96 -10.45
C THR A 209 0.37 5.68 -11.36
N LEU A 210 1.66 5.34 -11.24
CA LEU A 210 2.72 6.02 -11.95
C LEU A 210 3.08 5.32 -13.27
N PRO A 211 3.59 6.07 -14.27
CA PRO A 211 4.30 5.49 -15.41
C PRO A 211 5.43 4.57 -14.95
N TRP A 212 5.71 3.53 -15.73
CA TRP A 212 6.62 2.46 -15.32
C TRP A 212 8.02 2.95 -14.91
N ASP A 213 8.63 3.82 -15.71
CA ASP A 213 9.95 4.38 -15.38
C ASP A 213 9.94 5.10 -14.02
N SER A 214 8.88 5.87 -13.74
CA SER A 214 8.67 6.53 -12.46
C SER A 214 8.47 5.55 -11.30
N VAL A 215 7.72 4.46 -11.50
CA VAL A 215 7.57 3.38 -10.51
C VAL A 215 8.95 2.85 -10.10
N LEU A 216 9.80 2.53 -11.07
CA LEU A 216 11.14 1.99 -10.81
C LEU A 216 12.01 2.96 -10.02
N ARG A 217 11.91 4.27 -10.29
CA ARG A 217 12.65 5.28 -9.52
C ARG A 217 12.14 5.44 -8.11
N VAL A 218 10.82 5.42 -7.92
CA VAL A 218 10.20 5.44 -6.60
C VAL A 218 10.60 4.21 -5.80
N TRP A 219 10.61 3.03 -6.40
CA TRP A 219 11.01 1.78 -5.76
C TRP A 219 12.50 1.76 -5.37
N ASP A 220 13.38 2.24 -6.24
CA ASP A 220 14.81 2.43 -5.93
C ASP A 220 15.02 3.29 -4.67
N MET A 221 14.26 4.38 -4.54
CA MET A 221 14.30 5.28 -3.37
C MET A 221 13.57 4.70 -2.16
N PHE A 222 12.46 3.98 -2.34
CA PHE A 222 11.67 3.36 -1.28
C PHE A 222 12.48 2.29 -0.55
N PHE A 223 13.13 1.36 -1.27
CA PHE A 223 13.98 0.36 -0.62
C PHE A 223 15.12 1.00 0.17
N CYS A 224 15.68 2.10 -0.33
CA CYS A 224 16.79 2.80 0.33
C CYS A 224 16.34 3.63 1.54
N GLU A 225 15.27 4.41 1.41
CA GLU A 225 14.89 5.48 2.36
C GLU A 225 13.57 5.24 3.10
N GLY A 226 12.90 4.12 2.82
CA GLY A 226 11.65 3.71 3.44
C GLY A 226 10.43 4.54 3.01
N VAL A 227 9.40 4.50 3.87
CA VAL A 227 8.09 5.14 3.64
C VAL A 227 8.16 6.66 3.45
N LYS A 228 9.25 7.32 3.87
CA LYS A 228 9.46 8.75 3.60
C LYS A 228 9.33 9.07 2.11
N THR A 229 9.82 8.16 1.26
CA THR A 229 9.68 8.28 -0.19
C THR A 229 8.20 8.29 -0.59
N MET A 230 7.37 7.42 -0.01
CA MET A 230 5.95 7.34 -0.31
C MET A 230 5.19 8.62 0.06
N PHE A 231 5.44 9.16 1.26
CA PHE A 231 4.86 10.44 1.67
C PHE A 231 5.26 11.58 0.74
N ARG A 232 6.53 11.67 0.35
CA ARG A 232 7.00 12.69 -0.59
C ARG A 232 6.32 12.56 -1.95
N VAL A 233 6.18 11.34 -2.47
CA VAL A 233 5.45 11.10 -3.73
C VAL A 233 3.99 11.55 -3.59
N GLY A 234 3.28 11.09 -2.56
CA GLY A 234 1.87 11.46 -2.33
C GLY A 234 1.67 12.97 -2.19
N LEU A 235 2.55 13.67 -1.47
CA LEU A 235 2.50 15.12 -1.32
C LEU A 235 2.78 15.86 -2.63
N VAL A 236 3.69 15.34 -3.46
CA VAL A 236 3.95 15.87 -4.80
C VAL A 236 2.73 15.70 -5.69
N LEU A 237 2.09 14.51 -5.69
CA LEU A 237 0.84 14.25 -6.42
C LEU A 237 -0.29 15.20 -5.99
N LEU A 238 -0.49 15.39 -4.68
CA LEU A 238 -1.48 16.32 -4.12
C LEU A 238 -1.19 17.78 -4.49
N ARG A 239 0.08 18.19 -4.38
CA ARG A 239 0.51 19.53 -4.79
C ARG A 239 0.31 19.75 -6.28
N HIS A 240 0.49 18.73 -7.10
CA HIS A 240 0.12 18.83 -8.49
C HIS A 240 -1.39 18.96 -8.60
N ALA A 241 -2.17 17.97 -8.20
CA ALA A 241 -3.62 17.98 -8.37
C ALA A 241 -4.31 19.26 -7.85
N LEU A 242 -3.88 19.81 -6.70
CA LEU A 242 -4.62 20.87 -5.98
C LEU A 242 -3.74 22.03 -5.48
N GLY A 243 -2.52 22.19 -6.01
CA GLY A 243 -1.53 23.14 -5.47
C GLY A 243 -1.74 24.61 -5.79
N ASN A 244 -2.65 24.95 -6.70
CA ASN A 244 -2.87 26.33 -7.12
C ASN A 244 -4.37 26.64 -7.25
N SER A 245 -4.69 27.94 -7.28
CA SER A 245 -6.07 28.42 -7.30
C SER A 245 -6.83 28.02 -8.56
N GLU A 246 -6.15 27.89 -9.69
CA GLU A 246 -6.77 27.48 -10.96
C GLU A 246 -7.31 26.04 -10.87
N ARG A 247 -6.48 25.11 -10.40
CA ARG A 247 -6.87 23.69 -10.25
C ARG A 247 -7.98 23.50 -9.23
N VAL A 248 -7.88 24.18 -8.09
CA VAL A 248 -8.93 24.13 -7.07
C VAL A 248 -10.25 24.70 -7.60
N ARG A 249 -10.21 25.78 -8.39
CA ARG A 249 -11.42 26.36 -9.01
C ARG A 249 -12.09 25.41 -10.01
N MET A 250 -11.33 24.54 -10.66
CA MET A 250 -11.87 23.49 -11.54
C MET A 250 -12.52 22.34 -10.76
N CYS A 251 -12.35 22.29 -9.43
CA CYS A 251 -12.86 21.22 -8.57
C CYS A 251 -13.88 21.77 -7.54
N PRO A 252 -15.09 22.22 -7.94
CA PRO A 252 -16.03 22.87 -7.03
C PRO A 252 -16.64 21.94 -5.97
N GLY A 253 -16.51 20.62 -6.13
CA GLY A 253 -17.10 19.63 -5.25
C GLY A 253 -16.20 18.43 -5.00
N LEU A 254 -16.72 17.48 -4.22
CA LEU A 254 -16.03 16.22 -3.90
C LEU A 254 -15.78 15.39 -5.16
N TYR A 255 -16.75 15.31 -6.08
CA TYR A 255 -16.66 14.49 -7.28
C TYR A 255 -15.50 14.93 -8.18
N GLU A 256 -15.46 16.22 -8.53
CA GLU A 256 -14.43 16.79 -9.41
C GLU A 256 -13.06 16.74 -8.74
N THR A 257 -13.01 16.95 -7.42
CA THR A 257 -11.76 16.78 -6.64
C THR A 257 -11.24 15.35 -6.74
N MET A 258 -12.13 14.35 -6.60
CA MET A 258 -11.74 12.94 -6.70
C MET A 258 -11.34 12.55 -8.12
N GLU A 259 -12.01 13.08 -9.14
CA GLU A 259 -11.64 12.86 -10.54
C GLU A 259 -10.24 13.43 -10.83
N GLN A 260 -9.97 14.67 -10.38
CA GLN A 260 -8.67 15.31 -10.54
C GLN A 260 -7.54 14.56 -9.81
N LEU A 261 -7.81 14.01 -8.63
CA LEU A 261 -6.84 13.20 -7.86
C LEU A 261 -6.56 11.84 -8.51
N LYS A 262 -7.55 11.24 -9.16
CA LYS A 262 -7.39 9.96 -9.87
C LYS A 262 -6.71 10.11 -11.23
N ASN A 263 -6.90 11.26 -11.89
CA ASN A 263 -6.43 11.53 -13.25
C ASN A 263 -5.39 12.66 -13.28
N ILE A 264 -4.26 12.46 -12.60
CA ILE A 264 -3.16 13.43 -12.62
C ILE A 264 -2.51 13.42 -14.02
N PRO A 265 -2.29 14.59 -14.66
CA PRO A 265 -1.73 14.65 -16.00
C PRO A 265 -0.40 13.91 -16.13
N HIS A 266 -0.23 13.12 -17.21
CA HIS A 266 0.91 12.23 -17.41
C HIS A 266 2.25 12.96 -17.42
N GLU A 267 2.31 14.21 -17.88
CA GLU A 267 3.52 15.03 -17.90
C GLU A 267 4.07 15.25 -16.48
N GLN A 268 3.18 15.31 -15.49
CA GLN A 268 3.54 15.51 -14.08
C GLN A 268 3.96 14.22 -13.39
N LEU A 269 3.63 13.08 -14.00
CA LEU A 269 3.99 11.75 -13.52
C LEU A 269 5.26 11.21 -14.18
N HIS A 270 5.80 11.90 -15.19
CA HIS A 270 7.00 11.48 -15.90
C HIS A 270 8.25 11.51 -15.00
N GLU A 271 9.16 10.56 -15.24
CA GLU A 271 10.29 10.24 -14.35
C GLU A 271 11.09 11.47 -13.93
N GLU A 272 11.57 12.25 -14.92
CA GLU A 272 12.47 13.37 -14.70
C GLU A 272 11.84 14.45 -13.81
N TYR A 273 10.60 14.83 -14.12
CA TYR A 273 9.88 15.85 -13.38
C TYR A 273 9.53 15.37 -11.97
N LEU A 274 8.95 14.17 -11.86
CA LEU A 274 8.49 13.61 -10.60
C LEU A 274 9.65 13.40 -9.62
N VAL A 275 10.76 12.82 -10.08
CA VAL A 275 11.94 12.59 -9.24
C VAL A 275 12.52 13.92 -8.75
N ARG A 276 12.63 14.93 -9.62
CA ARG A 276 13.07 16.27 -9.20
C ARG A 276 12.17 16.84 -8.11
N ALA A 277 10.85 16.82 -8.32
CA ALA A 277 9.87 17.33 -7.38
C ALA A 277 9.90 16.61 -6.01
N ILE A 278 10.12 15.29 -5.99
CA ILE A 278 10.27 14.49 -4.77
C ILE A 278 11.54 14.86 -3.99
N LEU A 279 12.64 15.13 -4.69
CA LEU A 279 13.93 15.44 -4.09
C LEU A 279 13.98 16.86 -3.52
N GLU A 280 13.32 17.81 -4.18
CA GLU A 280 13.18 19.21 -3.75
C GLU A 280 12.21 19.39 -2.58
N LEU A 281 11.35 18.40 -2.30
CA LEU A 281 10.37 18.51 -1.22
C LEU A 281 11.05 18.48 0.17
N ASP A 282 10.85 19.54 0.95
CA ASP A 282 11.34 19.68 2.32
C ASP A 282 10.45 18.94 3.34
N ILE A 283 10.44 17.61 3.23
CA ILE A 283 9.78 16.72 4.20
C ILE A 283 10.80 15.70 4.69
N SER A 284 11.22 15.85 5.94
CA SER A 284 12.19 14.97 6.59
C SER A 284 11.50 13.76 7.22
N GLU A 285 12.31 12.80 7.65
CA GLU A 285 11.84 11.63 8.43
C GLU A 285 11.25 12.08 9.76
N MET A 286 11.91 13.04 10.41
CA MET A 286 11.47 13.63 11.67
C MET A 286 10.12 14.35 11.55
N ASP A 287 9.82 14.97 10.41
CA ASP A 287 8.51 15.59 10.18
C ASP A 287 7.39 14.53 10.19
N ILE A 288 7.64 13.37 9.55
CA ILE A 288 6.71 12.24 9.50
C ILE A 288 6.57 11.61 10.88
N GLU A 289 7.66 11.37 11.62
CA GLU A 289 7.63 10.80 12.97
C GLU A 289 6.89 11.70 13.97
N LYS A 290 7.10 13.02 13.90
CA LYS A 290 6.38 13.99 14.73
C LYS A 290 4.89 13.94 14.46
N GLU A 291 4.50 13.96 13.18
CA GLU A 291 3.10 13.91 12.81
C GLU A 291 2.47 12.55 13.14
N HIS A 292 3.23 11.44 13.00
CA HIS A 292 2.81 10.11 13.42
C HIS A 292 2.48 10.06 14.91
N ALA A 293 3.34 10.59 15.77
CA ALA A 293 3.07 10.65 17.21
C ALA A 293 1.78 11.43 17.53
N VAL A 294 1.55 12.56 16.86
CA VAL A 294 0.36 13.39 17.04
C VAL A 294 -0.90 12.66 16.58
N GLN A 295 -0.90 12.07 15.39
CA GLN A 295 -2.08 11.38 14.86
C GLN A 295 -2.36 10.07 15.58
N LEU A 296 -1.33 9.35 16.03
CA LEU A 296 -1.48 8.13 16.83
C LEU A 296 -2.14 8.45 18.18
N GLN A 297 -1.74 9.53 18.84
CA GLN A 297 -2.38 9.95 20.09
C GLN A 297 -3.87 10.24 19.88
N ARG A 298 -4.21 11.01 18.84
CA ARG A 298 -5.62 11.31 18.49
C ARG A 298 -6.41 10.06 18.13
N TRP A 299 -5.77 9.11 17.46
CA TRP A 299 -6.38 7.83 17.12
C TRP A 299 -6.74 7.06 18.38
N ILE A 300 -5.80 6.95 19.34
CA ILE A 300 -6.02 6.27 20.61
C ILE A 300 -7.16 6.92 21.40
N GLU A 301 -7.19 8.25 21.45
CA GLU A 301 -8.25 9.01 22.14
C GLU A 301 -9.64 8.80 21.53
N SER A 302 -9.73 8.61 20.20
CA SER A 302 -11.02 8.52 19.49
C SER A 302 -11.50 7.09 19.23
N ARG A 303 -10.58 6.12 19.04
CA ARG A 303 -10.87 4.75 18.60
C ARG A 303 -10.28 3.66 19.50
N GLY A 304 -9.41 4.03 20.44
CA GLY A 304 -8.65 3.09 21.27
C GLY A 304 -7.35 2.63 20.61
N GLU A 305 -6.67 1.68 21.26
CA GLU A 305 -5.38 1.16 20.77
C GLU A 305 -5.53 0.46 19.40
N PRO A 306 -4.67 0.78 18.41
CA PRO A 306 -4.66 0.08 17.15
C PRO A 306 -4.38 -1.41 17.32
N SER A 307 -5.03 -2.23 16.48
CA SER A 307 -4.82 -3.68 16.43
C SER A 307 -3.39 -4.06 16.01
N HIS A 308 -2.73 -3.20 15.24
CA HIS A 308 -1.37 -3.40 14.75
C HIS A 308 -0.49 -2.23 15.14
N SER A 309 0.66 -2.53 15.76
CA SER A 309 1.60 -1.48 16.12
C SER A 309 2.42 -1.03 14.92
N SER A 310 2.26 0.23 14.52
CA SER A 310 3.10 0.88 13.52
C SER A 310 4.48 1.30 14.05
N THR A 311 4.74 1.14 15.37
CA THR A 311 5.96 1.64 16.03
C THR A 311 7.25 0.90 15.64
N HIS A 312 7.16 -0.22 14.93
CA HIS A 312 8.32 -1.00 14.47
C HIS A 312 8.70 -0.77 13.01
N ARG A 313 8.10 0.22 12.34
CA ARG A 313 8.44 0.54 10.95
C ARG A 313 9.91 0.93 10.80
N LEU A 314 10.59 0.32 9.83
CA LEU A 314 11.99 0.64 9.52
C LEU A 314 12.09 1.62 8.35
N HIS A 315 12.83 2.71 8.56
CA HIS A 315 13.03 3.77 7.58
C HIS A 315 14.12 3.43 6.54
N GLY A 316 13.97 2.26 5.89
CA GLY A 316 14.80 1.83 4.77
C GLY A 316 16.09 1.10 5.15
N ALA A 317 16.98 0.97 4.17
CA ALA A 317 18.11 0.03 4.20
C ALA A 317 19.06 0.20 5.40
N ARG A 318 19.25 1.44 5.88
CA ARG A 318 20.10 1.69 7.05
C ARG A 318 19.46 1.18 8.35
N ALA A 319 18.17 1.42 8.55
CA ALA A 319 17.43 0.96 9.74
C ALA A 319 17.39 -0.58 9.79
N ILE A 320 17.13 -1.21 8.63
CA ILE A 320 17.16 -2.67 8.46
C ILE A 320 18.52 -3.26 8.85
N ARG A 321 19.62 -2.63 8.42
CA ARG A 321 20.97 -3.10 8.80
C ARG A 321 21.23 -2.94 10.31
N GLN A 322 20.74 -1.86 10.93
CA GLN A 322 20.93 -1.61 12.36
C GLN A 322 20.14 -2.60 13.23
N GLU A 323 18.91 -2.94 12.81
CA GLU A 323 18.11 -3.99 13.46
C GLU A 323 18.87 -5.32 13.46
N LYS A 324 19.41 -5.75 12.30
CA LYS A 324 20.23 -6.97 12.17
C LYS A 324 21.42 -7.01 13.14
N SER A 325 22.17 -5.91 13.24
CA SER A 325 23.31 -5.83 14.17
C SER A 325 22.87 -5.95 15.64
N SER A 326 21.64 -5.54 15.95
CA SER A 326 21.06 -5.61 17.30
C SER A 326 20.53 -7.00 17.61
N THR A 327 19.91 -7.68 16.64
CA THR A 327 19.50 -9.08 16.74
C THR A 327 20.72 -10.01 16.87
N TYR A 328 21.79 -9.75 16.12
CA TYR A 328 23.07 -10.47 16.28
C TYR A 328 23.65 -10.33 17.69
N LYS A 329 23.69 -9.11 18.25
CA LYS A 329 24.13 -8.89 19.65
C LYS A 329 23.24 -9.61 20.68
N ARG A 330 21.94 -9.71 20.40
CA ARG A 330 20.98 -10.41 21.27
C ARG A 330 21.15 -11.93 21.22
N LEU A 331 21.42 -12.49 20.04
CA LEU A 331 21.68 -13.91 19.81
C LEU A 331 23.07 -14.35 20.30
N THR A 332 24.07 -13.46 20.32
CA THR A 332 25.38 -13.75 20.93
C THR A 332 25.34 -13.76 22.47
N PHE A 333 24.26 -13.26 23.09
CA PHE A 333 24.10 -13.19 24.55
C PHE A 333 22.96 -14.06 25.10
N LYS A 334 22.17 -14.72 24.25
CA LYS A 334 21.14 -15.69 24.66
C LYS A 334 21.06 -16.81 23.64
N HIS A 335 21.17 -18.04 24.13
CA HIS A 335 20.90 -19.24 23.34
C HIS A 335 19.60 -19.11 22.53
N PRO A 336 19.55 -19.68 21.30
CA PRO A 336 18.32 -19.65 20.51
C PRO A 336 17.19 -20.32 21.29
N PRO A 337 15.96 -19.76 21.28
CA PRO A 337 14.84 -20.44 21.90
C PRO A 337 14.59 -21.76 21.15
N PRO A 338 14.30 -22.86 21.85
CA PRO A 338 13.98 -24.11 21.19
C PRO A 338 12.72 -23.94 20.34
N VAL A 339 12.74 -24.52 19.15
CA VAL A 339 11.55 -24.72 18.32
C VAL A 339 10.54 -25.48 19.17
N ALA A 340 9.47 -24.79 19.59
CA ALA A 340 8.37 -25.43 20.28
C ALA A 340 7.59 -26.27 19.25
N LEU A 341 7.98 -27.53 19.10
CA LEU A 341 7.04 -28.57 18.68
C LEU A 341 6.00 -28.67 19.80
N ALA A 342 4.83 -28.08 19.60
CA ALA A 342 3.72 -28.25 20.53
C ALA A 342 3.32 -29.73 20.56
N PRO A 343 3.35 -30.41 21.73
CA PRO A 343 2.82 -31.76 21.85
C PRO A 343 1.29 -31.70 21.81
N ASN A 344 0.68 -32.68 21.14
CA ASN A 344 -0.75 -32.96 21.21
C ASN A 344 -1.23 -33.04 22.67
N THR A 345 -2.02 -32.06 23.11
CA THR A 345 -2.90 -32.20 24.27
C THR A 345 -4.28 -31.66 23.91
N TRP A 346 -5.17 -32.57 23.53
CA TRP A 346 -6.61 -32.35 23.57
C TRP A 346 -7.03 -32.26 25.04
N GLY A 347 -7.70 -31.16 25.39
CA GLY A 347 -8.52 -31.06 26.60
C GLY A 347 -8.21 -29.90 27.54
N ALA A 348 -8.69 -28.68 27.22
CA ALA A 348 -9.13 -27.69 28.21
C ALA A 348 -9.85 -26.50 27.56
N ARG A 349 -11.17 -26.42 27.81
CA ARG A 349 -12.11 -25.27 27.75
C ARG A 349 -11.84 -24.13 26.73
N VAL A 350 -12.65 -24.15 25.67
CA VAL A 350 -12.93 -23.02 24.77
C VAL A 350 -13.71 -21.92 25.52
N PRO A 351 -13.26 -20.64 25.54
CA PRO A 351 -14.09 -19.52 25.97
C PRO A 351 -15.23 -19.29 24.96
N LYS A 352 -16.48 -19.22 25.45
CA LYS A 352 -17.69 -19.10 24.61
C LYS A 352 -17.72 -17.78 23.83
N PHE A 353 -17.45 -17.83 22.53
CA PHE A 353 -17.63 -16.75 21.55
C PHE A 353 -19.10 -16.34 21.29
N HIS A 354 -20.07 -16.97 21.93
CA HIS A 354 -21.51 -16.76 21.67
C HIS A 354 -22.09 -15.42 22.17
N VAL A 355 -21.41 -14.71 23.09
CA VAL A 355 -21.94 -13.44 23.62
C VAL A 355 -21.77 -12.29 22.63
N ARG A 356 -20.64 -12.26 21.89
CA ARG A 356 -20.32 -11.15 20.98
C ARG A 356 -21.11 -11.19 19.66
N GLN A 357 -21.51 -12.38 19.21
CA GLN A 357 -22.37 -12.54 18.03
C GLN A 357 -23.79 -12.03 18.31
N LYS A 358 -24.36 -12.35 19.49
CA LYS A 358 -25.69 -11.85 19.90
C LYS A 358 -25.76 -10.33 20.01
N GLU A 359 -24.66 -9.68 20.36
CA GLU A 359 -24.55 -8.23 20.49
C GLU A 359 -24.48 -7.55 19.11
N LEU A 360 -23.71 -8.13 18.18
CA LEU A 360 -23.65 -7.71 16.77
C LEU A 360 -24.99 -7.92 16.05
N ASP A 361 -25.69 -9.01 16.31
CA ASP A 361 -27.01 -9.28 15.72
C ASP A 361 -28.07 -8.30 16.28
N ARG A 362 -27.97 -7.91 17.56
CA ARG A 362 -28.83 -6.87 18.16
C ARG A 362 -28.54 -5.48 17.59
N GLN A 363 -27.30 -5.15 17.28
CA GLN A 363 -26.94 -3.87 16.66
C GLN A 363 -27.48 -3.80 15.22
N ARG A 364 -27.31 -4.87 14.43
CA ARG A 364 -27.88 -4.96 13.06
C ARG A 364 -29.41 -4.87 13.05
N ALA A 365 -30.08 -5.49 14.02
CA ALA A 365 -31.53 -5.39 14.14
C ALA A 365 -32.01 -3.95 14.43
N LYS A 366 -31.28 -3.20 15.27
CA LYS A 366 -31.58 -1.79 15.55
C LYS A 366 -31.34 -0.87 14.35
N GLU A 367 -30.31 -1.15 13.55
CA GLU A 367 -30.02 -0.38 12.33
C GLU A 367 -31.11 -0.58 11.26
N LEU A 368 -31.56 -1.82 11.05
CA LEU A 368 -32.66 -2.14 10.13
C LEU A 368 -33.99 -1.50 10.57
N GLU A 369 -34.25 -1.44 11.87
CA GLU A 369 -35.46 -0.81 12.41
C GLU A 369 -35.42 0.73 12.22
N GLN A 370 -34.25 1.36 12.39
CA GLN A 370 -34.07 2.79 12.10
C GLN A 370 -34.17 3.11 10.61
N GLU A 371 -33.72 2.22 9.74
CA GLU A 371 -33.81 2.39 8.29
C GLU A 371 -35.27 2.29 7.80
N GLN A 372 -36.04 1.33 8.32
CA GLN A 372 -37.48 1.23 8.04
C GLN A 372 -38.29 2.43 8.54
N VAL A 373 -37.88 3.05 9.66
CA VAL A 373 -38.52 4.29 10.14
C VAL A 373 -38.20 5.46 9.21
N ARG A 374 -36.96 5.59 8.72
CA ARG A 374 -36.58 6.64 7.75
C ARG A 374 -37.30 6.47 6.42
N GLU A 375 -37.46 5.25 5.92
CA GLU A 375 -38.22 4.98 4.70
C GLU A 375 -39.70 5.33 4.84
N LYS A 376 -40.32 5.00 5.99
CA LYS A 376 -41.71 5.38 6.28
C LYS A 376 -41.90 6.90 6.43
N GLU A 377 -40.91 7.62 6.93
CA GLU A 377 -40.93 9.09 6.98
C GLU A 377 -40.73 9.74 5.61
N MET A 378 -39.92 9.14 4.74
CA MET A 378 -39.77 9.59 3.36
C MET A 378 -41.02 9.33 2.52
N ALA A 379 -41.70 8.20 2.72
CA ALA A 379 -42.96 7.88 2.05
C ALA A 379 -44.13 8.81 2.47
N LYS A 380 -44.06 9.44 3.65
CA LYS A 380 -45.05 10.43 4.11
C LYS A 380 -44.82 11.84 3.55
N LYS A 381 -43.66 12.11 2.94
CA LYS A 381 -43.28 13.46 2.43
C LYS A 381 -43.47 13.64 0.92
N THR A 382 -44.03 12.67 0.20
CA THR A 382 -44.33 12.82 -1.23
C THR A 382 -45.67 13.57 -1.43
N PRO A 383 -45.72 14.71 -2.14
CA PRO A 383 -46.98 15.43 -2.36
C PRO A 383 -47.88 14.68 -3.35
N LYS A 384 -49.16 14.50 -3.01
CA LYS A 384 -50.19 14.04 -3.95
C LYS A 384 -50.30 15.04 -5.10
N GLY A 385 -50.17 14.53 -6.33
CA GLY A 385 -50.26 15.30 -7.56
C GLY A 385 -51.61 15.98 -7.74
N LYS A 386 -51.55 17.16 -8.37
CA LYS A 386 -52.68 17.99 -8.82
C LYS A 386 -53.58 17.20 -9.78
N GLU A 387 -54.88 17.20 -9.51
CA GLU A 387 -55.92 16.85 -10.48
C GLU A 387 -55.86 17.85 -11.66
N VAL A 388 -55.81 17.31 -12.87
CA VAL A 388 -55.99 18.05 -14.12
C VAL A 388 -57.48 17.98 -14.46
N GLU A 389 -58.19 19.10 -14.37
CA GLU A 389 -59.52 19.24 -14.95
C GLU A 389 -59.42 19.12 -16.48
N GLY A 390 -59.99 18.04 -17.01
CA GLY A 390 -60.16 17.76 -18.44
C GLY A 390 -61.64 17.58 -18.77
N THR A 391 -62.16 18.56 -19.47
CA THR A 391 -63.51 18.85 -19.94
C THR A 391 -64.30 17.66 -20.53
N LYS A 392 -65.58 17.55 -20.14
CA LYS A 392 -66.62 16.80 -20.86
C LYS A 392 -66.84 17.38 -22.26
N GLN A 393 -66.82 16.55 -23.30
CA GLN A 393 -67.62 16.83 -24.49
C GLN A 393 -68.15 15.55 -25.16
N LYS A 394 -69.47 15.56 -25.37
CA LYS A 394 -70.30 14.55 -26.04
C LYS A 394 -69.87 14.37 -27.50
N GLY A 395 -70.12 13.18 -28.02
CA GLY A 395 -69.86 12.82 -29.42
C GLY A 395 -70.69 13.55 -30.46
N LYS A 396 -70.20 13.46 -31.69
CA LYS A 396 -70.87 13.41 -33.01
C LYS A 396 -69.74 13.07 -34.00
N GLU A 397 -69.74 11.91 -34.65
CA GLU A 397 -70.37 11.62 -35.96
C GLU A 397 -69.75 12.39 -37.14
N LYS A 398 -69.50 11.62 -38.22
CA LYS A 398 -69.19 12.00 -39.62
C LYS A 398 -67.74 12.42 -39.90
N GLU A 399 -67.14 12.17 -41.05
CA GLU A 399 -67.32 11.32 -42.25
C GLU A 399 -66.00 11.57 -43.03
N GLU A 400 -65.60 10.59 -43.85
CA GLU A 400 -64.48 10.61 -44.82
C GLU A 400 -63.03 10.51 -44.33
#